data_AF-A0A2U1PTK7-F1
#
_entry.id   AF-A0A2U1PTK7-F1
#
_cell.length_a   1.000
_cell.length_b   1.000
_cell.length_c   1.000
_cell.angle_alpha   90.00
_cell.angle_beta   90.00
_cell.angle_gamma   90.00
#
_symmetry.space_group_name_H-M   'P 1'
#
loop_
_entity.id
_entity.type
_entity.pdbx_description
1 polymer ?
#
loop_
_entity_poly.entity_id
_entity_poly.type
_entity_poly.pdbx_seq_one_letter_code
_entity_poly.pdbx_strand_id
1 'polypeptide(L)'
;MKGMLLLPTQADEIDKKLERNENVGPLAGVLVGVKDNICAKDMACTAGSKILENYRPAYDASVVRKLRECGAIIVGKTNLDEFGMGSTTEGSAYQVTANPWDLECVPGGSSGGSAAAVSARQCVVSLGSDTGGSVRQPASFCGVVGLKPTYGRVSRYGLVAYASSLDVIGCFGTTVVDAGILLQAISGHDKLDATSSKRDVNDFTSQFISKDYFESQPLKGLRVGVISETIGDGVDKEVVSSIRGAISHLEELGSTVTEVIILSLCILN
;
A
#
# COMPACT_ATOMS: atom_id res chain seq x y z
N MET A 1 -12.90 14.04 -17.76
CA MET A 1 -14.28 14.44 -17.37
C MET A 1 -15.29 13.29 -17.21
N LYS A 2 -15.19 12.15 -17.90
CA LYS A 2 -16.13 11.01 -17.66
C LYS A 2 -15.98 10.33 -16.28
N GLY A 3 -14.79 10.32 -15.67
CA GLY A 3 -14.56 9.67 -14.37
C GLY A 3 -15.26 10.37 -13.18
N MET A 4 -15.41 11.69 -13.22
CA MET A 4 -16.01 12.46 -12.12
C MET A 4 -17.54 12.29 -12.02
N LEU A 5 -18.18 11.85 -13.11
CA LEU A 5 -19.61 11.51 -13.16
C LEU A 5 -19.92 10.10 -12.63
N LEU A 6 -18.91 9.22 -12.50
CA LEU A 6 -19.10 7.85 -12.00
C LEU A 6 -19.13 7.76 -10.46
N LEU A 7 -18.49 8.70 -9.76
CA LEU A 7 -18.46 8.71 -8.30
C LEU A 7 -19.83 8.96 -7.67
N PRO A 8 -20.62 9.97 -8.13
CA PRO A 8 -21.98 10.13 -7.64
C PRO A 8 -22.85 8.88 -7.88
N THR A 9 -22.71 8.23 -9.05
CA THR A 9 -23.50 7.03 -9.35
C THR A 9 -23.16 5.82 -8.48
N GLN A 10 -21.88 5.62 -8.13
CA GLN A 10 -21.46 4.52 -7.26
C GLN A 10 -21.89 4.76 -5.80
N ALA A 11 -21.80 6.01 -5.33
CA ALA A 11 -22.29 6.39 -4.02
C ALA A 11 -23.81 6.20 -3.92
N ASP A 12 -24.58 6.69 -4.90
CA ASP A 12 -26.04 6.54 -4.95
C ASP A 12 -26.47 5.06 -4.96
N GLU A 13 -25.71 4.18 -5.62
CA GLU A 13 -25.97 2.75 -5.63
C GLU A 13 -25.75 2.11 -4.25
N ILE A 14 -24.74 2.55 -3.51
CA ILE A 14 -24.48 2.09 -2.14
C ILE A 14 -25.59 2.60 -1.22
N ASP A 15 -25.99 3.86 -1.33
CA ASP A 15 -27.08 4.45 -0.55
C ASP A 15 -28.40 3.70 -0.78
N LYS A 16 -28.75 3.41 -2.04
CA LYS A 16 -29.94 2.61 -2.37
C LYS A 16 -29.89 1.19 -1.80
N LYS A 17 -28.71 0.58 -1.73
CA LYS A 17 -28.53 -0.74 -1.10
C LYS A 17 -28.70 -0.67 0.42
N LEU A 18 -28.17 0.37 1.05
CA LEU A 18 -28.36 0.64 2.49
C LEU A 18 -29.85 0.85 2.81
N GLU A 19 -30.56 1.65 2.02
CA GLU A 19 -32.01 1.87 2.17
C GLU A 19 -32.83 0.57 2.11
N ARG A 20 -32.35 -0.41 1.34
CA ARG A 20 -32.96 -1.73 1.18
C ARG A 20 -32.47 -2.78 2.19
N ASN A 21 -31.60 -2.41 3.14
CA ASN A 21 -30.92 -3.32 4.07
C ASN A 21 -30.13 -4.44 3.36
N GLU A 22 -29.59 -4.17 2.17
CA GLU A 22 -28.71 -5.10 1.46
C GLU A 22 -27.29 -5.06 2.04
N ASN A 23 -26.54 -6.16 1.95
CA ASN A 23 -25.14 -6.18 2.34
C ASN A 23 -24.29 -5.40 1.33
N VAL A 24 -23.69 -4.30 1.79
CA VAL A 24 -22.86 -3.41 0.97
C VAL A 24 -21.36 -3.72 1.01
N GLY A 25 -20.94 -4.67 1.86
CA GLY A 25 -19.55 -5.07 2.02
C GLY A 25 -18.74 -4.21 3.01
N PRO A 26 -17.56 -4.68 3.43
CA PRO A 26 -16.77 -4.08 4.51
C PRO A 26 -16.09 -2.76 4.13
N LEU A 27 -16.03 -2.43 2.85
CA LEU A 27 -15.43 -1.19 2.33
C LEU A 27 -16.47 -0.29 1.67
N ALA A 28 -17.77 -0.49 1.95
CA ALA A 28 -18.85 0.31 1.40
C ALA A 28 -18.58 1.81 1.58
N GLY A 29 -18.50 2.54 0.46
CA GLY A 29 -18.30 4.00 0.44
C GLY A 29 -16.84 4.44 0.70
N VAL A 30 -15.93 3.51 1.00
CA VAL A 30 -14.51 3.83 1.20
C VAL A 30 -13.90 4.24 -0.13
N LEU A 31 -13.29 5.42 -0.16
CA LEU A 31 -12.60 5.97 -1.33
C LEU A 31 -11.20 5.36 -1.46
N VAL A 32 -10.95 4.67 -2.56
CA VAL A 32 -9.69 3.94 -2.81
C VAL A 32 -8.98 4.46 -4.06
N GLY A 33 -7.73 4.89 -3.91
CA GLY A 33 -6.84 5.16 -5.04
C GLY A 33 -6.17 3.87 -5.53
N VAL A 34 -6.00 3.70 -6.86
CA VAL A 34 -5.35 2.50 -7.42
C VAL A 34 -4.18 2.89 -8.31
N LYS A 35 -2.97 2.42 -8.00
CA LYS A 35 -1.77 2.69 -8.81
C LYS A 35 -1.98 2.38 -10.29
N ASP A 36 -1.48 3.25 -11.16
CA ASP A 36 -1.80 3.17 -12.59
C ASP A 36 -1.18 1.98 -13.35
N ASN A 37 -0.35 1.17 -12.69
CA ASN A 37 0.11 -0.13 -13.21
C ASN A 37 -0.78 -1.32 -12.78
N ILE A 38 -1.91 -1.06 -12.12
CA ILE A 38 -2.92 -2.07 -11.77
C ILE A 38 -4.13 -1.89 -12.71
N CYS A 39 -4.51 -2.96 -13.40
CA CYS A 39 -5.60 -2.95 -14.38
C CYS A 39 -6.98 -2.79 -13.70
N ALA A 40 -7.77 -1.87 -14.23
CA ALA A 40 -9.20 -1.74 -13.97
C ALA A 40 -9.91 -1.55 -15.31
N LYS A 41 -10.95 -2.33 -15.60
CA LYS A 41 -11.55 -2.43 -16.94
C LYS A 41 -12.19 -1.14 -17.45
N ASP A 42 -12.59 -0.27 -16.52
CA ASP A 42 -13.28 0.99 -16.75
C ASP A 42 -12.34 2.21 -16.69
N MET A 43 -11.03 1.98 -16.52
CA MET A 43 -10.02 3.04 -16.41
C MET A 43 -8.83 2.76 -17.32
N ALA A 44 -7.99 3.78 -17.54
CA ALA A 44 -6.70 3.58 -18.20
C ALA A 44 -5.76 2.75 -17.31
N CYS A 45 -4.74 2.14 -17.91
CA CYS A 45 -3.63 1.51 -17.21
C CYS A 45 -2.35 1.83 -17.99
N THR A 46 -1.81 3.03 -17.78
CA THR A 46 -0.69 3.54 -18.59
C THR A 46 0.66 3.17 -18.02
N ALA A 47 0.68 2.68 -16.77
CA ALA A 47 1.90 2.45 -15.99
C ALA A 47 2.84 3.68 -15.97
N GLY A 48 2.29 4.90 -16.03
CA GLY A 48 3.09 6.14 -16.02
C GLY A 48 3.83 6.40 -17.34
N SER A 49 3.54 5.62 -18.40
CA SER A 49 4.21 5.69 -19.70
C SER A 49 3.31 6.23 -20.80
N LYS A 50 3.91 6.93 -21.78
CA LYS A 50 3.24 7.25 -23.05
C LYS A 50 3.09 6.04 -23.97
N ILE A 51 3.89 4.98 -23.79
CA ILE A 51 3.76 3.74 -24.57
C ILE A 51 2.37 3.11 -24.40
N LEU A 52 1.79 3.23 -23.20
CA LEU A 52 0.47 2.68 -22.86
C LEU A 52 -0.62 3.77 -22.71
N GLU A 53 -0.42 4.98 -23.23
CA GLU A 53 -1.38 6.11 -23.07
C GLU A 53 -2.82 5.74 -23.50
N ASN A 54 -2.93 4.99 -24.59
CA ASN A 54 -4.20 4.54 -25.16
C ASN A 54 -4.64 3.15 -24.68
N TYR A 55 -3.88 2.51 -23.79
CA TYR A 55 -4.24 1.20 -23.29
C TYR A 55 -5.43 1.29 -22.33
N ARG A 56 -6.43 0.44 -22.57
CA ARG A 56 -7.61 0.23 -21.72
C ARG A 56 -7.72 -1.27 -21.45
N PRO A 57 -7.54 -1.72 -20.20
CA PRO A 57 -7.65 -3.14 -19.87
C PRO A 57 -9.03 -3.69 -20.22
N ALA A 58 -9.10 -4.91 -20.76
CA ALA A 58 -10.36 -5.60 -21.01
C ALA A 58 -10.94 -6.28 -19.75
N TYR A 59 -10.23 -6.20 -18.61
CA TYR A 59 -10.55 -6.93 -17.38
C TYR A 59 -10.08 -6.15 -16.14
N ASP A 60 -10.69 -6.47 -15.00
CA ASP A 60 -10.24 -6.00 -13.70
C ASP A 60 -9.12 -6.90 -13.17
N ALA A 61 -8.07 -6.29 -12.60
CA ALA A 61 -7.14 -7.01 -11.75
C ALA A 61 -7.90 -7.68 -10.59
N SER A 62 -7.37 -8.78 -10.06
CA SER A 62 -8.06 -9.53 -9.00
C SER A 62 -8.28 -8.69 -7.74
N VAL A 63 -7.34 -7.80 -7.42
CA VAL A 63 -7.51 -6.85 -6.30
C VAL A 63 -8.60 -5.81 -6.57
N VAL A 64 -8.73 -5.32 -7.81
CA VAL A 64 -9.77 -4.35 -8.19
C VAL A 64 -11.15 -5.00 -8.12
N ARG A 65 -11.29 -6.23 -8.60
CA ARG A 65 -12.52 -7.01 -8.46
C ARG A 65 -12.92 -7.20 -6.99
N LYS A 66 -11.98 -7.62 -6.14
CA LYS A 66 -12.20 -7.78 -4.69
C LYS A 66 -12.63 -6.47 -4.01
N LEU A 67 -12.00 -5.34 -4.36
CA LEU A 67 -12.38 -4.03 -3.84
C LEU A 67 -13.83 -3.68 -4.19
N ARG A 68 -14.24 -3.90 -5.44
CA ARG A 68 -15.63 -3.67 -5.90
C ARG A 68 -16.62 -4.59 -5.20
N GLU A 69 -16.28 -5.87 -5.04
CA GLU A 69 -17.08 -6.85 -4.28
C GLU A 69 -17.23 -6.44 -2.80
N CYS A 70 -16.25 -5.74 -2.24
CA CYS A 70 -16.32 -5.20 -0.89
C CYS A 70 -17.05 -3.84 -0.77
N GLY A 71 -17.58 -3.30 -1.88
CA GLY A 71 -18.30 -2.02 -1.90
C GLY A 71 -17.41 -0.77 -1.97
N ALA A 72 -16.11 -0.93 -2.21
CA ALA A 72 -15.19 0.20 -2.29
C ALA A 72 -15.43 1.05 -3.56
N ILE A 73 -15.27 2.36 -3.42
CA ILE A 73 -15.35 3.33 -4.52
C ILE A 73 -13.93 3.63 -4.99
N ILE A 74 -13.59 3.17 -6.20
CA ILE A 74 -12.28 3.47 -6.80
C ILE A 74 -12.32 4.86 -7.40
N VAL A 75 -11.66 5.83 -6.74
CA VAL A 75 -11.75 7.24 -7.12
C VAL A 75 -10.94 7.60 -8.37
N GLY A 76 -9.92 6.82 -8.68
CA GLY A 76 -9.10 7.03 -9.86
C GLY A 76 -7.77 6.29 -9.82
N LYS A 77 -6.96 6.54 -10.84
CA LYS A 77 -5.61 6.00 -10.97
C LYS A 77 -4.59 6.94 -10.35
N THR A 78 -3.68 6.42 -9.54
CA THR A 78 -2.61 7.20 -8.91
C THR A 78 -1.32 7.13 -9.74
N ASN A 79 -0.60 8.27 -9.79
CA ASN A 79 0.63 8.43 -10.57
C ASN A 79 1.80 7.61 -9.98
N LEU A 80 2.82 7.36 -10.81
CA LEU A 80 3.95 6.49 -10.53
C LEU A 80 5.16 6.81 -11.42
N ASP A 81 6.35 6.37 -11.02
CA ASP A 81 7.47 6.25 -11.98
C ASP A 81 7.11 5.31 -13.12
N GLU A 82 7.52 5.65 -14.34
CA GLU A 82 7.23 4.89 -15.55
C GLU A 82 7.60 3.40 -15.39
N PHE A 83 6.63 2.51 -15.66
CA PHE A 83 6.69 1.05 -15.44
C PHE A 83 7.08 0.60 -14.02
N GLY A 84 6.96 1.48 -13.03
CA GLY A 84 7.37 1.21 -11.67
C GLY A 84 8.88 1.34 -11.43
N MET A 85 9.64 1.83 -12.42
CA MET A 85 11.10 1.92 -12.41
C MET A 85 11.56 3.29 -11.91
N GLY A 86 11.68 3.44 -10.60
CA GLY A 86 12.17 4.66 -9.97
C GLY A 86 11.84 4.72 -8.48
N SER A 87 12.37 5.74 -7.82
CA SER A 87 12.25 5.95 -6.37
C SER A 87 11.78 7.37 -6.02
N THR A 88 11.32 8.16 -6.98
CA THR A 88 10.93 9.56 -6.76
C THR A 88 9.60 9.97 -7.42
N THR A 89 9.05 9.16 -8.33
CA THR A 89 7.86 9.48 -9.16
C THR A 89 8.09 10.61 -10.18
N GLU A 90 9.29 11.17 -10.26
CA GLU A 90 9.65 12.17 -11.28
C GLU A 90 9.79 11.56 -12.68
N GLY A 91 10.04 10.25 -12.77
CA GLY A 91 10.13 9.51 -14.03
C GLY A 91 8.77 9.29 -14.72
N SER A 92 7.66 9.80 -14.17
CA SER A 92 6.34 9.72 -14.81
C SER A 92 6.31 10.54 -16.11
N ALA A 93 5.79 9.96 -17.18
CA ALA A 93 5.60 10.64 -18.45
C ALA A 93 4.38 11.59 -18.47
N TYR A 94 3.67 11.76 -17.36
CA TYR A 94 2.47 12.59 -17.26
C TYR A 94 2.66 13.83 -16.40
N GLN A 95 3.18 13.66 -15.18
CA GLN A 95 3.38 14.77 -14.24
C GLN A 95 4.33 14.34 -13.12
N VAL A 96 5.04 15.31 -12.56
CA VAL A 96 5.78 15.11 -11.30
C VAL A 96 4.79 15.22 -10.15
N THR A 97 4.73 14.18 -9.31
CA THR A 97 3.96 14.24 -8.06
C THR A 97 4.85 14.87 -7.00
N ALA A 98 4.32 15.81 -6.21
CA ALA A 98 5.03 16.41 -5.08
C ALA A 98 4.65 15.74 -3.75
N ASN A 99 5.49 15.89 -2.73
CA ASN A 99 5.21 15.43 -1.37
C ASN A 99 4.21 16.37 -0.66
N PRO A 100 3.12 15.89 -0.06
CA PRO A 100 2.17 16.75 0.65
C PRO A 100 2.73 17.48 1.87
N TRP A 101 3.84 17.01 2.46
CA TRP A 101 4.51 17.69 3.58
C TRP A 101 5.41 18.84 3.13
N ASP A 102 5.92 18.79 1.91
CA ASP A 102 6.74 19.83 1.28
C ASP A 102 6.67 19.68 -0.25
N LEU A 103 6.06 20.66 -0.91
CA LEU A 103 5.79 20.61 -2.34
C LEU A 103 7.06 20.72 -3.21
N GLU A 104 8.20 21.11 -2.64
CA GLU A 104 9.50 21.08 -3.32
C GLU A 104 10.18 19.70 -3.23
N CYS A 105 9.67 18.81 -2.39
CA CYS A 105 10.21 17.47 -2.19
C CYS A 105 9.47 16.38 -2.98
N VAL A 106 10.18 15.28 -3.24
CA VAL A 106 9.61 14.09 -3.89
C VAL A 106 8.75 13.28 -2.90
N PRO A 107 7.67 12.64 -3.36
CA PRO A 107 6.83 11.76 -2.55
C PRO A 107 7.42 10.34 -2.42
N GLY A 108 8.63 10.12 -2.96
CA GLY A 108 9.20 8.79 -3.14
C GLY A 108 8.65 8.06 -4.37
N GLY A 109 8.94 6.78 -4.50
CA GLY A 109 8.58 6.02 -5.69
C GLY A 109 8.81 4.51 -5.56
N SER A 110 8.24 3.71 -6.47
CA SER A 110 7.46 4.16 -7.62
C SER A 110 5.98 4.41 -7.34
N SER A 111 5.47 4.13 -6.15
CA SER A 111 4.05 4.40 -5.81
C SER A 111 3.86 5.78 -5.16
N GLY A 112 4.62 6.80 -5.56
CA GLY A 112 4.57 8.12 -4.91
C GLY A 112 3.20 8.79 -5.03
N GLY A 113 2.51 8.65 -6.16
CA GLY A 113 1.12 9.13 -6.29
C GLY A 113 0.15 8.43 -5.34
N SER A 114 0.33 7.14 -5.07
CA SER A 114 -0.51 6.40 -4.11
C SER A 114 -0.31 6.89 -2.68
N ALA A 115 0.95 7.12 -2.27
CA ALA A 115 1.27 7.61 -0.94
C ALA A 115 0.84 9.08 -0.75
N ALA A 116 1.14 9.94 -1.73
CA ALA A 116 0.76 11.35 -1.70
C ALA A 116 -0.76 11.54 -1.67
N ALA A 117 -1.53 10.75 -2.43
CA ALA A 117 -2.99 10.84 -2.42
C ALA A 117 -3.60 10.49 -1.05
N VAL A 118 -3.04 9.52 -0.32
CA VAL A 118 -3.48 9.17 1.04
C VAL A 118 -3.04 10.25 2.03
N SER A 119 -1.79 10.70 1.96
CA SER A 119 -1.22 11.73 2.82
C SER A 119 -1.98 13.06 2.71
N ALA A 120 -2.32 13.47 1.48
CA ALA A 120 -3.14 14.65 1.18
C ALA A 120 -4.65 14.43 1.37
N ARG A 121 -5.09 13.26 1.88
CA ARG A 121 -6.51 12.91 2.11
C ARG A 121 -7.40 13.02 0.87
N GLN A 122 -6.84 12.77 -0.32
CA GLN A 122 -7.61 12.67 -1.57
C GLN A 122 -8.33 11.31 -1.68
N CYS A 123 -7.87 10.31 -0.94
CA CYS A 123 -8.53 9.03 -0.72
C CYS A 123 -8.23 8.54 0.70
N VAL A 124 -9.01 7.57 1.20
CA VAL A 124 -8.83 7.03 2.57
C VAL A 124 -7.68 6.03 2.58
N VAL A 125 -7.63 5.18 1.57
CA VAL A 125 -6.58 4.17 1.36
C VAL A 125 -6.23 4.10 -0.11
N SER A 126 -5.07 3.53 -0.43
CA SER A 126 -4.70 3.29 -1.82
C SER A 126 -3.91 2.00 -2.01
N LEU A 127 -3.92 1.48 -3.23
CA LEU A 127 -3.07 0.37 -3.64
C LEU A 127 -1.79 0.89 -4.30
N GLY A 128 -0.70 0.19 -4.06
CA GLY A 128 0.57 0.35 -4.77
C GLY A 128 1.17 -0.99 -5.18
N SER A 129 2.36 -0.95 -5.78
CA SER A 129 3.17 -2.13 -6.05
C SER A 129 4.55 -1.93 -5.45
N ASP A 130 5.10 -2.96 -4.80
CA ASP A 130 6.41 -2.95 -4.17
C ASP A 130 7.26 -4.07 -4.79
N THR A 131 8.34 -3.67 -5.47
CA THR A 131 9.32 -4.58 -6.07
C THR A 131 10.63 -4.52 -5.30
N GLY A 132 11.11 -3.31 -5.01
CA GLY A 132 12.33 -3.04 -4.26
C GLY A 132 12.14 -2.05 -3.09
N GLY A 133 10.91 -1.82 -2.65
CA GLY A 133 10.57 -0.77 -1.68
C GLY A 133 9.49 0.19 -2.15
N SER A 134 8.92 -0.03 -3.34
CA SER A 134 8.06 0.94 -4.01
C SER A 134 6.69 1.20 -3.35
N VAL A 135 6.36 0.52 -2.24
CA VAL A 135 5.27 0.91 -1.33
C VAL A 135 5.84 1.50 -0.03
N ARG A 136 6.82 0.83 0.57
CA ARG A 136 7.38 1.22 1.88
C ARG A 136 8.14 2.56 1.84
N GLN A 137 8.92 2.81 0.81
CA GLN A 137 9.71 4.04 0.66
C GLN A 137 8.82 5.28 0.48
N PRO A 138 7.83 5.32 -0.45
CA PRO A 138 6.97 6.49 -0.56
C PRO A 138 6.05 6.65 0.66
N ALA A 139 5.69 5.56 1.35
CA ALA A 139 4.96 5.66 2.62
C ALA A 139 5.79 6.39 3.70
N SER A 140 7.07 6.05 3.81
CA SER A 140 8.02 6.73 4.69
C SER A 140 8.12 8.22 4.35
N PHE A 141 8.28 8.56 3.07
CA PHE A 141 8.46 9.95 2.63
C PHE A 141 7.20 10.79 2.83
N CYS A 142 6.02 10.23 2.61
CA CYS A 142 4.75 10.95 2.74
C CYS A 142 4.11 10.82 4.14
N GLY A 143 4.77 10.20 5.12
CA GLY A 143 4.28 10.09 6.50
C GLY A 143 2.97 9.30 6.62
N VAL A 144 2.83 8.20 5.86
CA VAL A 144 1.65 7.32 5.88
C VAL A 144 2.05 5.86 6.16
N VAL A 145 1.08 4.99 6.44
CA VAL A 145 1.34 3.56 6.61
C VAL A 145 1.44 2.90 5.24
N GLY A 146 2.56 2.21 4.97
CA GLY A 146 2.77 1.41 3.76
C GLY A 146 3.07 -0.05 4.10
N LEU A 147 2.25 -0.97 3.60
CA LEU A 147 2.37 -2.40 3.90
C LEU A 147 2.63 -3.20 2.61
N LYS A 148 3.82 -3.82 2.55
CA LYS A 148 4.13 -4.85 1.57
C LYS A 148 3.86 -6.23 2.18
N PRO A 149 2.81 -6.96 1.76
CA PRO A 149 2.54 -8.27 2.31
C PRO A 149 3.58 -9.32 1.86
N THR A 150 3.45 -10.53 2.39
CA THR A 150 4.22 -11.71 1.94
C THR A 150 3.98 -11.95 0.45
N TYR A 151 5.03 -12.33 -0.28
CA TYR A 151 4.90 -12.71 -1.69
C TYR A 151 3.86 -13.83 -1.86
N GLY A 152 2.92 -13.64 -2.80
CA GLY A 152 1.79 -14.54 -3.04
C GLY A 152 0.60 -14.38 -2.09
N ARG A 153 0.64 -13.50 -1.08
CA ARG A 153 -0.54 -13.23 -0.21
C ARG A 153 -1.66 -12.50 -0.96
N VAL A 154 -1.29 -11.63 -1.88
CA VAL A 154 -2.18 -10.87 -2.76
C VAL A 154 -1.87 -11.27 -4.19
N SER A 155 -2.91 -11.54 -4.99
CA SER A 155 -2.77 -11.91 -6.39
C SER A 155 -2.09 -10.81 -7.21
N ARG A 156 -1.21 -11.20 -8.12
CA ARG A 156 -0.58 -10.32 -9.11
C ARG A 156 -1.33 -10.29 -10.45
N TYR A 157 -2.43 -11.05 -10.59
CA TYR A 157 -3.22 -11.03 -11.81
C TYR A 157 -3.77 -9.63 -12.10
N GLY A 158 -3.40 -9.07 -13.25
CA GLY A 158 -3.74 -7.70 -13.66
C GLY A 158 -2.79 -6.61 -13.13
N LEU A 159 -1.68 -6.97 -12.50
CA LEU A 159 -0.55 -6.06 -12.28
C LEU A 159 0.34 -6.06 -13.54
N VAL A 160 0.66 -4.89 -14.09
CA VAL A 160 1.69 -4.75 -15.12
C VAL A 160 3.03 -5.14 -14.49
N ALA A 161 3.61 -6.24 -14.96
CA ALA A 161 4.78 -6.84 -14.35
C ALA A 161 6.03 -5.97 -14.53
N TYR A 162 6.85 -5.91 -13.48
CA TYR A 162 8.20 -5.37 -13.51
C TYR A 162 9.21 -6.50 -13.24
N ALA A 163 9.22 -7.05 -12.03
CA ALA A 163 10.04 -8.21 -11.67
C ALA A 163 9.15 -9.25 -11.00
N SER A 164 8.67 -10.22 -11.79
CA SER A 164 7.61 -11.15 -11.37
C SER A 164 7.90 -11.92 -10.09
N SER A 165 9.16 -12.20 -9.76
CA SER A 165 9.57 -12.89 -8.52
C SER A 165 9.60 -11.99 -7.28
N LEU A 166 9.42 -10.68 -7.44
CA LEU A 166 9.55 -9.67 -6.39
C LEU A 166 8.29 -8.82 -6.23
N ASP A 167 7.57 -8.57 -7.33
CA ASP A 167 6.40 -7.69 -7.36
C ASP A 167 5.33 -8.15 -6.38
N VAL A 168 4.88 -7.25 -5.51
CA VAL A 168 3.75 -7.47 -4.62
C VAL A 168 2.85 -6.23 -4.64
N ILE A 169 1.53 -6.43 -4.78
CA ILE A 169 0.57 -5.34 -4.54
C ILE A 169 0.51 -5.08 -3.04
N GLY A 170 0.77 -3.83 -2.65
CA GLY A 170 0.76 -3.38 -1.26
C GLY A 170 -0.33 -2.35 -0.99
N CYS A 171 -0.51 -2.04 0.29
CA CYS A 171 -1.55 -1.14 0.79
C CYS A 171 -0.93 0.13 1.37
N PHE A 172 -1.61 1.25 1.14
CA PHE A 172 -1.40 2.49 1.89
C PHE A 172 -2.63 2.83 2.69
N GLY A 173 -2.45 3.34 3.91
CA GLY A 173 -3.52 3.83 4.75
C GLY A 173 -3.06 4.97 5.65
N THR A 174 -4.02 5.72 6.20
CA THR A 174 -3.72 6.77 7.19
C THR A 174 -3.35 6.20 8.55
N THR A 175 -3.81 4.98 8.84
CA THR A 175 -3.51 4.22 10.06
C THR A 175 -3.14 2.77 9.75
N VAL A 176 -2.57 2.07 10.74
CA VAL A 176 -2.27 0.63 10.64
C VAL A 176 -3.55 -0.19 10.46
N VAL A 177 -4.65 0.24 11.08
CA VAL A 177 -5.97 -0.39 10.96
C VAL A 177 -6.48 -0.29 9.52
N ASP A 178 -6.41 0.90 8.91
CA ASP A 178 -6.86 1.10 7.52
C ASP A 178 -6.10 0.19 6.54
N ALA A 179 -4.77 0.17 6.65
CA ALA A 179 -3.92 -0.65 5.79
C ALA A 179 -4.20 -2.15 5.97
N GLY A 180 -4.50 -2.59 7.20
CA GLY A 180 -4.83 -3.97 7.49
C GLY A 180 -6.23 -4.41 7.05
N ILE A 181 -7.24 -3.53 7.18
CA ILE A 181 -8.58 -3.77 6.62
C ILE A 181 -8.50 -3.86 5.09
N LEU A 182 -7.75 -2.95 4.46
CA LEU A 182 -7.52 -2.99 3.02
C LEU A 182 -6.81 -4.30 2.61
N LEU A 183 -5.78 -4.71 3.35
CA LEU A 183 -5.09 -5.97 3.10
C LEU A 183 -6.03 -7.18 3.25
N GLN A 184 -6.90 -7.18 4.26
CA GLN A 184 -7.90 -8.24 4.47
C GLN A 184 -8.80 -8.38 3.24
N ALA A 185 -9.27 -7.26 2.68
CA ALA A 185 -10.16 -7.25 1.52
C ALA A 185 -9.49 -7.81 0.26
N ILE A 186 -8.22 -7.50 0.02
CA ILE A 186 -7.54 -7.87 -1.23
C ILE A 186 -6.77 -9.20 -1.18
N SER A 187 -6.52 -9.74 0.02
CA SER A 187 -5.77 -10.98 0.21
C SER A 187 -6.54 -12.23 -0.23
N GLY A 188 -5.79 -13.30 -0.54
CA GLY A 188 -6.34 -14.63 -0.76
C GLY A 188 -5.85 -15.32 -2.04
N HIS A 189 -6.03 -16.64 -2.08
CA HIS A 189 -5.71 -17.45 -3.24
C HIS A 189 -6.50 -16.99 -4.47
N ASP A 190 -5.86 -16.98 -5.62
CA ASP A 190 -6.46 -16.65 -6.90
C ASP A 190 -6.04 -17.68 -7.95
N LYS A 191 -7.03 -18.29 -8.60
CA LYS A 191 -6.80 -19.29 -9.65
C LYS A 191 -6.16 -18.69 -10.91
N LEU A 192 -6.24 -17.37 -11.09
CA LEU A 192 -5.64 -16.66 -12.21
C LEU A 192 -4.16 -16.29 -11.98
N ASP A 193 -3.66 -16.51 -10.76
CA ASP A 193 -2.26 -16.31 -10.41
C ASP A 193 -1.69 -17.60 -9.80
N ALA A 194 -0.91 -18.33 -10.60
CA ALA A 194 -0.25 -19.57 -10.20
C ALA A 194 0.73 -19.40 -9.03
N THR A 195 1.16 -18.17 -8.75
CA THR A 195 2.07 -17.84 -7.63
C THR A 195 1.33 -17.40 -6.37
N SER A 196 0.01 -17.21 -6.44
CA SER A 196 -0.79 -16.89 -5.26
C SER A 196 -0.82 -18.07 -4.28
N SER A 197 -0.60 -17.76 -3.01
CA SER A 197 -0.55 -18.76 -1.95
C SER A 197 -1.91 -19.40 -1.74
N LYS A 198 -1.93 -20.73 -1.61
CA LYS A 198 -3.11 -21.49 -1.19
C LYS A 198 -3.33 -21.49 0.32
N ARG A 199 -2.43 -20.86 1.09
CA ARG A 199 -2.59 -20.74 2.55
C ARG A 199 -3.75 -19.82 2.86
N ASP A 200 -4.56 -20.21 3.84
CA ASP A 200 -5.68 -19.40 4.30
C ASP A 200 -5.23 -17.99 4.71
N VAL A 201 -6.15 -17.05 4.55
CA VAL A 201 -5.98 -15.67 5.00
C VAL A 201 -6.52 -15.62 6.41
N ASN A 202 -5.61 -15.46 7.38
CA ASN A 202 -6.01 -15.18 8.76
C ASN A 202 -6.78 -13.85 8.80
N ASP A 203 -7.74 -13.75 9.69
CA ASP A 203 -8.43 -12.49 9.93
C ASP A 203 -7.47 -11.49 10.61
N PHE A 204 -6.92 -10.58 9.82
CA PHE A 204 -6.02 -9.53 10.34
C PHE A 204 -6.76 -8.56 11.26
N THR A 205 -8.06 -8.38 11.06
CA THR A 205 -8.87 -7.40 11.82
C THR A 205 -9.14 -7.86 13.24
N SER A 206 -9.18 -9.18 13.48
CA SER A 206 -9.29 -9.77 14.82
C SER A 206 -8.15 -9.38 15.77
N GLN A 207 -7.03 -8.90 15.24
CA GLN A 207 -5.86 -8.51 16.02
C GLN A 207 -5.88 -7.02 16.41
N PHE A 208 -6.82 -6.23 15.91
CA PHE A 208 -6.96 -4.83 16.27
C PHE A 208 -7.72 -4.69 17.58
N ILE A 209 -6.99 -4.37 18.65
CA ILE A 209 -7.55 -4.07 19.96
C ILE A 209 -7.49 -2.56 20.23
N SER A 210 -8.51 -2.01 20.91
CA SER A 210 -8.47 -0.60 21.32
C SER A 210 -7.31 -0.38 22.29
N LYS A 211 -6.70 0.80 22.19
CA LYS A 211 -5.67 1.25 23.14
C LYS A 211 -6.16 1.21 24.59
N ASP A 212 -7.46 1.41 24.80
CA ASP A 212 -8.09 1.36 26.12
C ASP A 212 -7.99 -0.02 26.80
N TYR A 213 -7.72 -1.07 26.02
CA TYR A 213 -7.55 -2.43 26.50
C TYR A 213 -6.08 -2.87 26.56
N PHE A 214 -5.12 -1.98 26.27
CA PHE A 214 -3.72 -2.33 26.42
C PHE A 214 -3.35 -2.43 27.91
N GLU A 215 -2.74 -3.56 28.26
CA GLU A 215 -2.02 -3.69 29.52
C GLU A 215 -0.82 -2.72 29.56
N SER A 216 -0.19 -2.55 30.71
CA SER A 216 0.96 -1.64 30.86
C SER A 216 2.18 -2.02 30.00
N GLN A 217 2.28 -3.28 29.58
CA GLN A 217 3.37 -3.84 28.77
C GLN A 217 2.79 -4.73 27.67
N PRO A 218 2.10 -4.15 26.68
CA PRO A 218 1.29 -4.92 25.72
C PRO A 218 2.15 -5.76 24.76
N LEU A 219 3.46 -5.52 24.69
CA LEU A 219 4.41 -6.27 23.85
C LEU A 219 5.26 -7.25 24.66
N LYS A 220 4.89 -7.56 25.91
CA LYS A 220 5.63 -8.49 26.76
C LYS A 220 5.83 -9.84 26.08
N GLY A 221 7.09 -10.25 25.94
CA GLY A 221 7.48 -11.52 25.32
C GLY A 221 7.67 -11.45 23.79
N LEU A 222 7.35 -10.33 23.15
CA LEU A 222 7.73 -10.09 21.76
C LEU A 222 9.25 -9.87 21.66
N ARG A 223 9.89 -10.53 20.69
CA ARG A 223 11.32 -10.34 20.39
C ARG A 223 11.47 -9.58 19.08
N VAL A 224 12.24 -8.50 19.10
CA VAL A 224 12.47 -7.62 17.96
C VAL A 224 13.95 -7.66 17.60
N GLY A 225 14.25 -8.03 16.36
CA GLY A 225 15.61 -7.97 15.80
C GLY A 225 15.86 -6.64 15.11
N VAL A 226 16.89 -5.91 15.53
CA VAL A 226 17.35 -4.68 14.87
C VAL A 226 18.55 -5.03 14.00
N ILE A 227 18.44 -4.80 12.70
CA ILE A 227 19.51 -5.12 11.75
C ILE A 227 20.55 -4.00 11.81
N SER A 228 21.71 -4.26 12.42
CA SER A 228 22.71 -3.24 12.73
C SER A 228 23.20 -2.52 11.47
N GLU A 229 23.30 -3.23 10.34
CA GLU A 229 23.73 -2.69 9.04
C GLU A 229 22.74 -1.66 8.45
N THR A 230 21.50 -1.60 8.94
CA THR A 230 20.50 -0.63 8.47
C THR A 230 20.46 0.68 9.26
N ILE A 231 21.31 0.83 10.28
CA ILE A 231 21.37 2.01 11.17
C ILE A 231 22.80 2.59 11.22
N GLY A 232 23.62 2.23 10.23
CA GLY A 232 25.02 2.65 10.12
C GLY A 232 25.25 3.77 9.12
N ASP A 233 26.40 3.72 8.46
CA ASP A 233 26.84 4.70 7.47
C ASP A 233 25.84 4.80 6.30
N GLY A 234 25.59 6.04 5.84
CA GLY A 234 24.64 6.32 4.76
C GLY A 234 23.21 6.61 5.20
N VAL A 235 22.90 6.53 6.49
CA VAL A 235 21.61 6.94 7.06
C VAL A 235 21.74 8.30 7.75
N ASP A 236 20.78 9.20 7.50
CA ASP A 236 20.75 10.51 8.15
C ASP A 236 20.65 10.39 9.68
N LYS A 237 21.32 11.30 10.41
CA LYS A 237 21.40 11.25 11.88
C LYS A 237 20.04 11.43 12.55
N GLU A 238 19.14 12.23 11.98
CA GLU A 238 17.79 12.42 12.51
C GLU A 238 16.93 11.17 12.32
N VAL A 239 17.12 10.46 11.19
CA VAL A 239 16.48 9.17 10.93
C VAL A 239 17.00 8.12 11.93
N VAL A 240 18.31 8.03 12.14
CA VAL A 240 18.90 7.15 13.16
C VAL A 240 18.34 7.46 14.55
N SER A 241 18.24 8.74 14.92
CA SER A 241 17.66 9.15 16.20
C SER A 241 16.20 8.72 16.34
N SER A 242 15.42 8.86 15.28
CA SER A 242 14.00 8.46 15.26
C SER A 242 13.85 6.94 15.43
N ILE A 243 14.70 6.15 14.75
CA ILE A 243 14.72 4.69 14.89
C ILE A 243 15.09 4.29 16.31
N ARG A 244 16.11 4.91 16.92
CA ARG A 244 16.50 4.64 18.32
C ARG A 244 15.41 5.00 19.32
N GLY A 245 14.68 6.09 19.07
CA GLY A 245 13.48 6.44 19.84
C GLY A 245 12.40 5.36 19.75
N ALA A 246 12.12 4.85 18.55
CA ALA A 246 11.18 3.76 18.35
C ALA A 246 11.62 2.45 19.03
N ILE A 247 12.92 2.12 19.00
CA ILE A 247 13.49 0.97 19.73
C ILE A 247 13.24 1.11 21.23
N SER A 248 13.58 2.27 21.80
CA SER A 248 13.38 2.52 23.23
C SER A 248 11.90 2.40 23.62
N HIS A 249 11.01 2.93 22.77
CA HIS A 249 9.57 2.83 22.99
C HIS A 249 9.06 1.38 22.91
N LEU A 250 9.60 0.54 22.02
CA LEU A 250 9.27 -0.88 21.97
C LEU A 250 9.70 -1.63 23.25
N GLU A 251 10.85 -1.27 23.83
CA GLU A 251 11.32 -1.83 25.11
C GLU A 251 10.43 -1.36 26.27
N GLU A 252 10.06 -0.07 26.29
CA GLU A 252 9.10 0.49 27.25
C GLU A 252 7.73 -0.20 27.20
N LEU A 253 7.33 -0.72 26.04
CA LEU A 253 6.09 -1.49 25.86
C LEU A 253 6.25 -2.99 26.21
N GLY A 254 7.46 -3.43 26.59
CA GLY A 254 7.74 -4.75 27.14
C GLY A 254 8.38 -5.74 26.19
N SER A 255 8.71 -5.33 24.96
CA SER A 255 9.43 -6.21 24.04
C SER A 255 10.91 -6.36 24.43
N THR A 256 11.54 -7.45 23.98
CA THR A 256 12.99 -7.62 24.04
C THR A 256 13.58 -7.25 22.69
N VAL A 257 14.42 -6.22 22.65
CA VAL A 257 15.09 -5.78 21.43
C VAL A 257 16.53 -6.28 21.43
N THR A 258 16.95 -6.90 20.33
CA THR A 258 18.32 -7.40 20.14
C THR A 258 18.86 -7.01 18.79
N GLU A 259 20.10 -6.58 18.74
CA GLU A 259 20.81 -6.41 17.48
C GLU A 259 21.07 -7.75 16.80
N VAL A 260 20.91 -7.77 15.48
CA VAL A 260 21.16 -8.93 14.62
C VAL A 260 21.95 -8.49 13.39
N ILE A 261 22.74 -9.43 12.87
CA ILE A 261 23.60 -9.23 11.70
C ILE A 261 23.03 -10.06 10.56
N ILE A 262 22.98 -9.46 9.36
CA ILE A 262 22.66 -10.18 8.13
C ILE A 262 23.93 -10.20 7.28
N LEU A 263 24.66 -11.32 7.33
CA LEU A 263 25.98 -11.48 6.72
C LEU A 263 26.06 -11.03 5.25
N SER A 264 25.00 -11.23 4.47
CA SER A 264 24.96 -10.81 3.07
C SER A 264 24.94 -9.28 2.87
N LEU A 265 24.52 -8.51 3.87
CA LEU A 265 24.56 -7.05 3.85
C LEU A 265 25.92 -6.49 4.27
N CYS A 266 26.71 -7.24 5.04
CA CYS A 266 28.07 -6.82 5.40
C CYS A 266 29.04 -6.77 4.21
N ILE A 267 28.75 -7.49 3.12
CA ILE A 267 29.63 -7.63 1.94
C ILE A 267 29.53 -6.40 1.01
N LEU A 268 28.57 -5.50 1.24
CA LEU A 268 28.32 -4.32 0.41
C LEU A 268 29.08 -3.06 0.87
N ASN A 269 29.86 -3.15 1.96
CA ASN A 269 30.66 -2.05 2.52
C ASN A 269 32.15 -2.36 2.48
#